data_AF-X6EZ21-F1
#
_entry.id   AF-X6EZ21-F1
#
_cell.length_a   1.000
_cell.length_b   1.000
_cell.length_c   1.000
_cell.angle_alpha   90.00
_cell.angle_beta   90.00
_cell.angle_gamma   90.00
#
_symmetry.space_group_name_H-M   'P 1'
#
loop_
_entity.id
_entity.type
_entity.pdbx_description
1 polymer ?
#
loop_
_entity_poly.entity_id
_entity_poly.type
_entity_poly.pdbx_seq_one_letter_code
_entity_poly.pdbx_strand_id
1 'polypeptide(L)'
;MRAGSPADDSTLIRHYRALWESHGVDAANIKGDAEAVTADFIKSGRQNNELATFLAEADGISLGSLACQIQYLPYPDVASSSQDT
;
A
#
# COMPACT_ATOMS: atom_id res chain seq x y z
N MET A 1 2.44 9.28 13.84
CA MET A 1 2.39 8.87 12.41
C MET A 1 1.97 10.07 11.58
N ARG A 2 2.44 10.16 10.33
CA ARG A 2 2.10 11.20 9.36
C ARG A 2 1.43 10.56 8.14
N ALA A 3 0.50 11.27 7.50
CA ALA A 3 -0.01 10.88 6.19
C ALA A 3 1.13 10.93 5.16
N GLY A 4 1.29 9.83 4.41
CA GLY A 4 2.25 9.70 3.34
C GLY A 4 1.84 10.46 2.09
N SER A 5 2.83 10.83 1.30
CA SER A 5 2.71 11.53 0.03
C SER A 5 3.43 10.74 -1.07
N PRO A 6 3.25 11.09 -2.35
CA PRO A 6 4.02 10.45 -3.43
C PRO A 6 5.54 10.59 -3.27
N ALA A 7 6.03 11.60 -2.53
CA ALA A 7 7.46 11.73 -2.24
C ALA A 7 8.00 10.61 -1.32
N ASP A 8 7.10 9.92 -0.61
CA ASP A 8 7.43 8.84 0.32
C ASP A 8 7.42 7.45 -0.37
N ASP A 9 7.12 7.37 -1.67
CA ASP A 9 6.92 6.10 -2.39
C ASP A 9 8.14 5.19 -2.39
N SER A 10 9.35 5.75 -2.50
CA SER A 10 10.59 4.97 -2.42
C SER A 10 10.73 4.25 -1.07
N THR A 11 10.30 4.89 0.02
CA THR A 11 10.28 4.29 1.35
C THR A 11 9.24 3.17 1.41
N LEU A 12 8.05 3.39 0.85
CA LEU A 12 6.98 2.40 0.81
C LEU A 12 7.38 1.16 0.02
N ILE A 13 8.00 1.33 -1.16
CA ILE A 13 8.48 0.24 -2.01
C ILE A 13 9.51 -0.61 -1.26
N ARG A 14 10.47 0.04 -0.58
CA ARG A 14 11.46 -0.65 0.25
C ARG A 14 10.80 -1.43 1.39
N HIS A 15 9.81 -0.86 2.06
CA HIS A 15 9.10 -1.53 3.15
C HIS A 15 8.27 -2.72 2.66
N TYR A 16 7.62 -2.65 1.50
CA TYR A 16 6.94 -3.79 0.89
C TYR A 16 7.89 -4.94 0.57
N ARG A 17 9.10 -4.63 0.05
CA ARG A 17 10.13 -5.65 -0.15
C ARG A 17 10.55 -6.30 1.18
N ALA A 18 10.87 -5.48 2.18
CA ALA A 18 11.26 -5.95 3.51
C ALA A 18 10.14 -6.77 4.18
N LEU A 19 8.87 -6.47 3.92
CA LEU A 19 7.73 -7.25 4.40
C LEU A 19 7.76 -8.69 3.87
N TRP A 20 7.99 -8.89 2.57
CA TRP A 20 8.10 -10.24 2.00
C TRP A 20 9.29 -11.01 2.56
N GLU A 21 10.44 -10.36 2.66
CA GLU A 21 11.64 -10.93 3.26
C GLU A 21 11.39 -11.32 4.74
N SER A 22 10.65 -10.50 5.49
CA SER A 22 10.29 -10.78 6.89
C SER A 22 9.36 -11.98 7.06
N HIS A 23 8.57 -12.32 6.04
CA HIS A 23 7.75 -13.53 5.99
C HIS A 23 8.53 -14.78 5.55
N GLY A 24 9.84 -14.66 5.34
CA GLY A 24 10.71 -15.78 4.94
C GLY A 24 10.68 -16.12 3.45
N VAL A 25 10.17 -15.21 2.60
CA VAL A 25 10.25 -15.39 1.14
C VAL A 25 11.71 -15.24 0.71
N ASP A 26 12.28 -16.30 0.15
CA ASP A 26 13.63 -16.28 -0.41
C ASP A 26 13.74 -15.20 -1.50
N ALA A 27 14.86 -14.46 -1.51
CA ALA A 27 15.11 -13.42 -2.51
C ALA A 27 15.05 -13.95 -3.95
N ALA A 28 15.40 -15.22 -4.20
CA ALA A 28 15.28 -15.87 -5.49
C ALA A 28 13.81 -16.06 -5.94
N ASN A 29 12.87 -16.02 -4.99
CA ASN A 29 11.43 -16.10 -5.22
C ASN A 29 10.75 -14.73 -5.24
N ILE A 30 11.49 -13.64 -4.98
CA ILE A 30 11.03 -12.27 -5.19
C ILE A 30 11.31 -11.91 -6.65
N LYS A 31 10.31 -11.37 -7.35
CA LYS A 31 10.47 -10.99 -8.76
C LYS A 31 11.63 -9.99 -8.93
N GLY A 32 12.40 -10.14 -10.00
CA GLY A 32 13.49 -9.21 -10.33
C GLY A 32 13.02 -7.77 -10.57
N ASP A 33 11.75 -7.58 -10.95
CA ASP A 33 11.09 -6.30 -11.17
C ASP A 33 10.15 -5.90 -10.01
N ALA A 34 10.30 -6.48 -8.81
CA ALA A 34 9.38 -6.27 -7.68
C ALA A 34 9.19 -4.79 -7.31
N GLU A 35 10.22 -3.95 -7.45
CA GLU A 35 10.10 -2.51 -7.19
C GLU A 35 9.15 -1.82 -8.19
N ALA A 36 9.27 -2.14 -9.48
CA ALA A 36 8.39 -1.60 -10.51
C ALA A 36 6.94 -2.07 -10.31
N VAL A 37 6.75 -3.37 -10.04
CA VAL A 37 5.42 -3.94 -9.73
C VAL A 37 4.79 -3.26 -8.51
N THR A 38 5.58 -2.98 -7.47
CA THR A 38 5.10 -2.30 -6.27
C THR A 38 4.77 -0.83 -6.53
N ALA A 39 5.59 -0.15 -7.34
CA ALA A 39 5.32 1.23 -7.76
C ALA A 39 4.01 1.33 -8.56
N ASP A 40 3.78 0.40 -9.48
CA ASP A 40 2.54 0.32 -10.26
C ASP A 40 1.32 0.03 -9.38
N PHE A 41 1.47 -0.85 -8.39
CA PHE A 41 0.44 -1.10 -7.38
C PHE A 41 0.07 0.17 -6.62
N ILE A 42 1.06 0.92 -6.10
CA ILE A 42 0.83 2.16 -5.35
C ILE A 42 0.14 3.21 -6.24
N LYS A 43 0.64 3.38 -7.46
CA LYS A 43 0.08 4.34 -8.43
C LYS A 43 -1.37 4.00 -8.78
N SER A 44 -1.64 2.74 -9.11
CA SER A 44 -2.99 2.27 -9.44
C SER A 44 -3.92 2.42 -8.24
N GLY A 45 -3.47 2.05 -7.03
CA GLY A 45 -4.26 2.18 -5.81
C GLY A 45 -4.67 3.63 -5.52
N ARG A 46 -3.78 4.61 -5.73
CA ARG A 46 -4.14 6.02 -5.59
C ARG A 46 -5.13 6.50 -6.63
N GLN A 47 -4.99 6.02 -7.86
CA GLN A 47 -5.85 6.43 -8.98
C GLN A 47 -7.25 5.83 -8.88
N ASN A 48 -7.36 4.58 -8.42
CA ASN A 48 -8.56 3.77 -8.59
C ASN A 48 -9.19 3.31 -7.27
N ASN A 49 -8.48 3.37 -6.15
CA ASN A 49 -8.88 2.72 -4.89
C ASN A 49 -8.69 3.61 -3.65
N GLU A 50 -8.51 4.91 -3.82
CA GLU A 50 -8.32 5.85 -2.71
C GLU A 50 -7.19 5.40 -1.74
N LEU A 51 -6.09 4.83 -2.29
CA LEU A 51 -4.98 4.36 -1.47
C LEU A 51 -4.42 5.50 -0.60
N ALA A 52 -4.57 5.32 0.72
CA ALA A 52 -3.96 6.15 1.75
C ALA A 52 -2.73 5.43 2.32
N THR A 53 -1.67 6.20 2.59
CA THR A 53 -0.42 5.69 3.14
C THR A 53 -0.07 6.47 4.39
N PHE A 54 0.61 5.84 5.34
CA PHE A 54 1.04 6.48 6.58
C PHE A 54 2.44 6.02 6.95
N LEU A 55 3.25 6.94 7.49
CA LEU A 55 4.59 6.66 7.97
C LEU A 55 4.65 6.86 9.48
N ALA A 56 5.25 5.90 10.17
CA ALA A 56 5.64 6.04 11.56
C ALA A 56 7.05 6.65 11.59
N GLU A 57 7.17 7.84 12.16
CA GLU A 57 8.41 8.61 12.18
C GLU A 57 8.89 8.81 13.63
N ALA A 58 10.20 8.76 13.84
CA ALA A 58 10.89 9.19 15.06
C ALA A 58 12.18 9.92 14.66
N ASP A 59 12.45 11.08 15.25
CA ASP A 59 13.64 11.90 14.97
C ASP A 59 13.87 12.19 13.47
N GLY A 60 12.77 12.37 12.71
CA GLY A 60 12.82 12.61 11.27
C GLY A 60 13.11 11.36 10.41
N ILE A 61 13.16 10.18 11.03
CA ILE A 61 13.41 8.90 10.35
C ILE A 61 12.11 8.11 10.29
N SER A 62 11.76 7.63 9.10
CA SER A 62 10.66 6.67 8.92
C SER A 62 11.06 5.29 9.41
N LEU A 63 10.43 4.83 10.49
CA LEU A 63 10.66 3.52 11.12
C LEU A 63 9.72 2.43 10.60
N GLY A 64 8.60 2.82 9.99
CA GLY A 64 7.63 1.89 9.43
C GLY A 64 6.63 2.62 8.54
N SER A 65 5.90 1.84 7.74
CA SER A 65 4.82 2.37 6.93
C SER A 65 3.67 1.39 6.86
N LEU A 66 2.48 1.91 6.60
CA LEU A 66 1.31 1.13 6.26
C LEU A 66 0.59 1.79 5.08
N ALA A 67 -0.16 0.98 4.34
CA ALA A 67 -0.99 1.44 3.24
C ALA A 67 -2.35 0.73 3.29
N CYS A 68 -3.41 1.46 3.02
CA CYS A 68 -4.78 0.96 3.00
C CYS A 68 -5.51 1.54 1.80
N GLN A 69 -6.33 0.75 1.13
CA GLN A 69 -7.12 1.17 -0.02
C GLN A 69 -8.51 0.55 0.04
N ILE A 70 -9.46 1.16 -0.65
CA ILE A 70 -10.80 0.62 -0.84
C ILE A 70 -10.70 -0.62 -1.73
N GLN A 71 -11.20 -1.75 -1.23
CA GLN A 71 -11.27 -2.99 -1.99
C GLN A 71 -12.72 -3.27 -2.38
N TYR A 72 -12.99 -3.19 -3.69
CA TYR A 72 -14.27 -3.61 -4.24
C TYR A 72 -14.30 -5.14 -4.36
N LEU A 73 -15.27 -5.76 -3.71
CA LEU A 73 -15.55 -7.19 -3.88
C LEU A 73 -16.14 -7.42 -5.28
N PRO A 74 -16.05 -8.64 -5.84
CA PRO A 74 -16.57 -8.95 -7.18
C PRO A 74 -18.12 -8.93 -7.25
N TYR A 75 -18.79 -8.54 -6.16
CA TYR A 75 -20.24 -8.41 -6.12
C TYR A 75 -20.62 -7.02 -6.60
N PRO A 76 -21.59 -6.90 -7.52
CA PRO A 76 -22.06 -5.61 -7.96
C PRO A 76 -22.76 -4.90 -6.79
N ASP A 77 -22.43 -3.62 -6.61
CA ASP A 77 -23.07 -2.76 -5.63
C ASP A 77 -24.47 -2.36 -6.14
N VAL A 78 -25.42 -3.29 -5.95
CA VAL A 78 -26.82 -3.14 -6.37
C VAL A 78 -27.73 -2.72 -5.22
N ALA A 79 -27.19 -2.60 -4.01
CA ALA A 79 -27.97 -2.25 -2.82
C ALA A 79 -28.09 -0.72 -2.71
N SER A 80 -29.32 -0.19 -2.80
CA SER A 80 -29.58 1.22 -2.54
C SER A 80 -29.48 1.50 -1.03
N SER A 81 -28.72 2.52 -0.63
CA SER A 81 -28.53 2.97 0.76
C SER A 81 -29.77 3.59 1.43
N SER A 82 -30.98 3.32 0.94
CA SER A 82 -32.23 3.71 1.59
C SER A 82 -32.58 2.75 2.72
N GLN A 83 -31.71 2.68 3.74
CA GLN A 83 -32.10 2.23 5.07
C GLN A 83 -31.85 3.40 6.02
N ASP A 84 -32.82 4.32 6.04
CA ASP A 84 -32.99 5.25 7.15
C ASP A 84 -33.10 4.43 8.44
N THR A 85 -32.19 4.67 9.38
CA THR A 85 -32.34 4.28 10.80
C THR A 85 -32.40 5.54 11.65
#